data_AF-A0A357AQB7-F1
#
_entry.id   AF-A0A357AQB7-F1
#
_cell.length_a   1.000
_cell.length_b   1.000
_cell.length_c   1.000
_cell.angle_alpha   90.00
_cell.angle_beta   90.00
_cell.angle_gamma   90.00
#
_symmetry.space_group_name_H-M   'P 1'
#
loop_
_entity.id
_entity.type
_entity.pdbx_description
1 polymer ?
#
loop_
_entity_poly.entity_id
_entity_poly.type
_entity_poly.pdbx_seq_one_letter_code
_entity_poly.pdbx_strand_id
1 'polypeptide(L)'
;GRIKYGLRLVYKIAWVWCILMIIMCYTILPYLIKILASVDSIDSPVVKTAVKYQQFDCLFFFVVTLVTITRNALQAIGDKFSPLISSFLELLVKVVVVILLTPKYGYWGIIVSEPIAWCLMVIPLMVSLKTRKELKGVKPSIEG
;
A
#
# COMPACT_ATOMS: atom_id res chain seq x y z
N GLY A 1 -21.71 -2.45 16.96
CA GLY A 1 -20.28 -2.15 17.18
C GLY A 1 -19.79 -1.13 16.18
N ARG A 2 -19.56 0.11 16.63
CA ARG A 2 -19.20 1.29 15.79
C ARG A 2 -18.00 1.03 14.85
N ILE A 3 -17.12 0.11 15.24
CA ILE A 3 -15.87 -0.22 14.54
C ILE A 3 -16.10 -1.08 13.29
N LYS A 4 -17.08 -2.00 13.31
CA LYS A 4 -17.43 -2.80 12.12
C LYS A 4 -18.07 -1.94 11.02
N TYR A 5 -18.77 -0.86 11.41
CA TYR A 5 -19.35 0.10 10.48
C TYR A 5 -18.28 1.00 9.87
N GLY A 6 -17.36 1.52 10.69
CA GLY A 6 -16.20 2.29 10.22
C GLY A 6 -15.35 1.50 9.22
N LEU A 7 -15.08 0.22 9.51
CA LEU A 7 -14.33 -0.64 8.59
C LEU A 7 -15.02 -0.76 7.22
N ARG A 8 -16.33 -1.04 7.17
CA ARG A 8 -17.07 -1.15 5.91
C ARG A 8 -17.10 0.16 5.12
N LEU A 9 -17.20 1.31 5.79
CA LEU A 9 -17.18 2.61 5.12
C LEU A 9 -15.82 2.87 4.47
N VAL A 10 -14.74 2.57 5.22
CA VAL A 10 -13.38 2.76 4.73
C VAL A 10 -13.05 1.83 3.56
N TYR A 11 -13.56 0.58 3.56
CA TYR A 11 -13.47 -0.30 2.39
C TYR A 11 -14.17 0.30 1.15
N LYS A 12 -15.36 0.91 1.31
CA LYS A 12 -16.06 1.53 0.17
C LYS A 12 -15.31 2.74 -0.39
N ILE A 13 -14.76 3.59 0.49
CA ILE A 13 -13.96 4.75 0.08
C ILE A 13 -12.67 4.28 -0.60
N ALA A 14 -12.02 3.23 -0.08
CA ALA A 14 -10.83 2.62 -0.66
C ALA A 14 -11.06 2.16 -2.10
N TRP A 15 -12.21 1.53 -2.37
CA TRP A 15 -12.58 1.08 -3.71
C TRP A 15 -12.72 2.24 -4.69
N VAL A 16 -13.43 3.29 -4.31
CA VAL A 16 -13.57 4.51 -5.14
C VAL A 16 -12.21 5.15 -5.40
N TRP A 17 -11.37 5.23 -4.36
CA TRP A 17 -10.02 5.78 -4.46
C TRP A 17 -9.11 4.98 -5.39
N CYS A 18 -9.16 3.64 -5.32
CA CYS A 18 -8.40 2.76 -6.22
C CYS A 18 -8.81 2.96 -7.69
N ILE A 19 -10.11 3.03 -7.97
CA ILE A 19 -10.62 3.26 -9.33
C ILE A 19 -10.15 4.61 -9.86
N LEU A 20 -10.27 5.66 -9.05
CA LEU A 20 -9.83 7.01 -9.41
C LEU A 20 -8.32 7.07 -9.66
N MET A 21 -7.51 6.38 -8.85
CA MET A 21 -6.07 6.28 -9.07
C MET A 21 -5.72 5.54 -10.34
N ILE A 22 -6.41 4.44 -10.66
CA ILE A 22 -6.21 3.72 -11.93
C ILE A 22 -6.51 4.66 -13.10
N ILE A 23 -7.64 5.38 -13.08
CA ILE A 23 -8.01 6.31 -14.16
C ILE A 23 -6.95 7.40 -14.33
N MET A 24 -6.47 8.01 -13.25
CA MET A 24 -5.39 9.00 -13.31
C MET A 24 -4.07 8.41 -13.80
N CYS A 25 -3.76 7.20 -13.39
CA CYS A 25 -2.56 6.45 -13.80
C CYS A 25 -2.56 6.15 -15.31
N TYR A 26 -3.72 5.97 -15.94
CA TYR A 26 -3.80 5.79 -17.40
C TYR A 26 -3.90 7.10 -18.20
N THR A 27 -4.33 8.21 -17.58
CA THR A 27 -4.58 9.48 -18.30
C THR A 27 -3.49 10.54 -18.08
N ILE A 28 -3.05 10.77 -16.84
CA ILE A 28 -2.18 11.90 -16.46
C ILE A 28 -0.71 11.46 -16.38
N LEU A 29 -0.46 10.22 -15.98
CA LEU A 29 0.87 9.65 -15.76
C LEU A 29 1.90 9.89 -16.88
N PRO A 30 1.61 9.66 -18.19
CA PRO A 30 2.60 9.89 -19.24
C PRO A 30 3.04 11.36 -19.34
N TYR A 31 2.13 12.30 -19.05
CA TYR A 31 2.45 13.73 -19.03
C TYR A 31 3.28 14.11 -17.80
N LEU A 32 2.96 13.56 -16.63
CA LEU A 32 3.72 13.75 -15.40
C LEU A 32 5.17 13.27 -15.55
N ILE A 33 5.35 12.05 -16.06
CA ILE A 33 6.68 11.46 -16.26
C ILE A 33 7.48 12.24 -17.31
N LYS A 34 6.83 12.71 -18.38
CA LYS A 34 7.49 13.57 -19.39
C LYS A 34 8.08 14.83 -18.75
N ILE A 35 7.29 15.52 -17.92
CA ILE A 35 7.72 16.75 -17.24
C ILE A 35 8.84 16.44 -16.24
N LEU A 36 8.69 15.39 -15.42
CA LEU A 36 9.68 14.97 -14.42
C LEU A 36 11.03 14.57 -15.05
N ALA A 37 11.00 13.80 -16.13
CA ALA A 37 12.21 13.35 -16.82
C ALA A 37 12.78 14.42 -17.78
N SER A 38 12.12 15.59 -17.91
CA SER A 38 12.54 16.70 -18.77
C SER A 38 12.82 16.27 -20.22
N VAL A 39 11.92 15.45 -20.79
CA VAL A 39 12.07 14.90 -22.15
C VAL A 39 11.07 15.54 -23.11
N ASP A 40 11.51 15.85 -24.33
CA ASP A 40 10.67 16.55 -25.30
C ASP A 40 9.54 15.68 -25.89
N SER A 41 9.68 14.36 -25.86
CA SER A 41 8.71 13.42 -26.43
C SER A 41 8.19 12.40 -25.40
N ILE A 42 6.88 12.13 -25.45
CA ILE A 42 6.23 11.05 -24.68
C ILE A 42 6.71 9.67 -25.17
N ASP A 43 7.19 9.60 -26.41
CA ASP A 43 7.67 8.37 -27.04
C ASP A 43 9.07 7.93 -26.62
N SER A 44 9.77 8.73 -25.81
CA SER A 44 11.07 8.38 -25.27
C SER A 44 11.03 7.00 -24.59
N PRO A 45 12.05 6.14 -24.80
CA PRO A 45 12.14 4.85 -24.16
C PRO A 45 11.99 4.93 -22.64
N VAL A 46 12.51 5.99 -22.01
CA VAL A 46 12.43 6.23 -20.57
C VAL A 46 10.99 6.43 -20.11
N VAL A 47 10.22 7.26 -20.83
CA VAL A 47 8.82 7.56 -20.51
C VAL A 47 7.94 6.32 -20.69
N LYS A 48 8.05 5.62 -21.82
CA LYS A 48 7.28 4.38 -22.07
C LYS A 48 7.53 3.30 -21.04
N THR A 49 8.79 3.17 -20.64
CA THR A 49 9.24 2.20 -19.64
C THR A 49 8.64 2.56 -18.28
N ALA A 50 8.83 3.79 -17.80
CA ALA A 50 8.26 4.26 -16.54
C ALA A 50 6.72 4.23 -16.49
N VAL A 51 6.03 4.58 -17.59
CA VAL A 51 4.56 4.52 -17.67
C VAL A 51 4.05 3.10 -17.52
N LYS A 52 4.62 2.14 -18.26
CA LYS A 52 4.22 0.72 -18.16
C LYS A 52 4.42 0.17 -16.76
N TYR A 53 5.50 0.58 -16.09
CA TYR A 53 5.80 0.13 -14.74
C TYR A 53 4.82 0.67 -13.71
N GLN A 54 4.54 1.96 -13.75
CA GLN A 54 3.58 2.53 -12.83
C GLN A 54 2.16 1.98 -13.10
N GLN A 55 1.80 1.71 -14.37
CA GLN A 55 0.53 1.05 -14.68
C GLN A 55 0.45 -0.36 -14.09
N PHE A 56 1.54 -1.13 -14.11
CA PHE A 56 1.61 -2.43 -13.48
C PHE A 56 1.45 -2.32 -11.95
N ASP A 57 2.14 -1.36 -11.34
CA ASP A 57 2.10 -1.14 -9.90
C ASP A 57 0.73 -0.64 -9.41
N CYS A 58 0.07 0.21 -10.20
CA CYS A 58 -1.30 0.69 -9.99
C CYS A 58 -2.32 -0.45 -9.81
N LEU A 59 -2.10 -1.65 -10.37
CA LEU A 59 -2.98 -2.81 -10.17
C LEU A 59 -2.96 -3.33 -8.73
N PHE A 60 -1.85 -3.13 -8.01
CA PHE A 60 -1.66 -3.59 -6.63
C PHE A 60 -2.01 -2.51 -5.59
N PHE A 61 -2.50 -1.33 -6.01
CA PHE A 61 -2.91 -0.25 -5.11
C PHE A 61 -4.02 -0.66 -4.14
N PHE A 62 -4.80 -1.67 -4.50
CA PHE A 62 -5.77 -2.26 -3.58
C PHE A 62 -5.09 -2.77 -2.29
N VAL A 63 -3.95 -3.46 -2.42
CA VAL A 63 -3.19 -3.99 -1.28
C VAL A 63 -2.60 -2.85 -0.44
N VAL A 64 -2.02 -1.85 -1.09
CA VAL A 64 -1.46 -0.65 -0.44
C VAL A 64 -2.50 0.10 0.38
N THR A 65 -3.69 0.24 -0.18
CA THR A 65 -4.78 0.97 0.46
C THR A 65 -5.22 0.23 1.72
N LEU A 66 -5.33 -1.11 1.69
CA LEU A 66 -5.64 -1.93 2.87
C LEU A 66 -4.59 -1.82 3.97
N VAL A 67 -3.31 -1.89 3.59
CA VAL A 67 -2.18 -1.71 4.51
C VAL A 67 -2.27 -0.34 5.21
N THR A 68 -2.49 0.72 4.44
CA THR A 68 -2.55 2.11 4.94
C THR A 68 -3.75 2.31 5.87
N ILE A 69 -4.93 1.80 5.50
CA ILE A 69 -6.14 1.85 6.33
C ILE A 69 -5.91 1.13 7.66
N THR A 70 -5.34 -0.07 7.61
CA THR A 70 -5.12 -0.90 8.81
C THR A 70 -4.13 -0.22 9.76
N ARG A 71 -3.07 0.40 9.22
CA ARG A 71 -2.13 1.20 10.00
C ARG A 71 -2.80 2.41 10.64
N ASN A 72 -3.54 3.19 9.86
CA ASN A 72 -4.24 4.37 10.35
C ASN A 72 -5.27 4.00 11.43
N ALA A 73 -5.97 2.87 11.26
CA ALA A 73 -6.90 2.36 12.27
C ALA A 73 -6.19 1.95 13.58
N LEU A 74 -5.05 1.25 13.50
CA LEU A 74 -4.27 0.87 14.68
C LEU A 74 -3.70 2.09 15.42
N GLN A 75 -3.16 3.06 14.68
CA GLN A 75 -2.65 4.32 15.25
C GLN A 75 -3.78 5.15 15.90
N ALA A 76 -4.99 5.15 15.31
CA ALA A 76 -6.16 5.86 15.86
C ALA A 76 -6.68 5.26 17.19
N ILE A 77 -6.40 3.97 17.46
CA ILE A 77 -6.79 3.28 18.70
C ILE A 77 -5.75 3.49 19.82
N GLY A 78 -4.64 4.17 19.54
CA GLY A 78 -3.63 4.57 20.54
C GLY A 78 -2.38 3.69 20.59
N ASP A 79 -2.31 2.62 19.78
CA ASP A 79 -1.12 1.79 19.66
C ASP A 79 -0.24 2.27 18.49
N LYS A 80 0.68 3.17 18.81
CA LYS A 80 1.61 3.74 17.83
C LYS A 80 2.89 2.90 17.67
N PHE A 81 3.25 2.09 18.67
CA PHE A 81 4.55 1.40 18.71
C PHE A 81 4.57 0.10 17.90
N SER A 82 3.55 -0.75 18.00
CA SER A 82 3.52 -2.01 17.21
C SER A 82 3.49 -1.76 15.69
N PRO A 83 2.70 -0.80 15.16
CA PRO A 83 2.74 -0.46 13.74
C PRO A 83 4.07 0.15 13.29
N LEU A 84 4.74 0.91 14.17
CA LEU A 84 6.01 1.57 13.87
C LEU A 84 7.15 0.56 13.69
N ILE A 85 7.31 -0.37 14.63
CA ILE A 85 8.35 -1.43 14.55
C ILE A 85 8.09 -2.34 13.34
N SER A 86 6.82 -2.66 13.08
CA SER A 86 6.42 -3.42 11.89
C SER A 86 6.81 -2.70 10.59
N SER A 87 6.66 -1.37 10.53
CA SER A 87 7.07 -0.56 9.37
C SER A 87 8.59 -0.49 9.20
N PHE A 88 9.36 -0.47 10.30
CA PHE A 88 10.82 -0.53 10.25
C PHE A 88 11.34 -1.89 9.76
N LEU A 89 10.80 -2.99 10.28
CA LEU A 89 11.12 -4.33 9.82
C LEU A 89 10.74 -4.53 8.35
N GLU A 90 9.62 -3.96 7.92
CA GLU A 90 9.23 -3.94 6.52
C GLU A 90 10.26 -3.21 5.65
N LEU A 91 10.71 -2.02 6.05
CA LEU A 91 11.72 -1.28 5.29
C LEU A 91 12.99 -2.13 5.12
N LEU A 92 13.43 -2.81 6.18
CA LEU A 92 14.57 -3.72 6.13
C LEU A 92 14.32 -4.89 5.16
N VAL A 93 13.17 -5.54 5.25
CA VAL A 93 12.80 -6.62 4.33
C VAL A 93 12.76 -6.13 2.89
N LYS A 94 12.21 -4.94 2.64
CA LYS A 94 12.17 -4.33 1.29
C LYS A 94 13.58 -4.10 0.76
N VAL A 95 14.48 -3.54 1.56
CA VAL A 95 15.89 -3.34 1.20
C VAL A 95 16.57 -4.66 0.89
N VAL A 96 16.37 -5.70 1.72
CA VAL A 96 16.94 -7.04 1.50
C VAL A 96 16.40 -7.65 0.20
N VAL A 97 15.08 -7.59 -0.03
CA VAL A 97 14.44 -8.12 -1.25
C VAL A 97 14.99 -7.41 -2.49
N VAL A 98 15.11 -6.08 -2.46
CA VAL A 98 15.70 -5.30 -3.57
C VAL A 98 17.15 -5.72 -3.81
N ILE A 99 18.00 -5.76 -2.77
CA ILE A 99 19.41 -6.17 -2.91
C ILE A 99 19.55 -7.59 -3.47
N LEU A 100 18.63 -8.50 -3.15
CA LEU A 100 18.64 -9.88 -3.64
C LEU A 100 18.07 -10.02 -5.06
N LEU A 101 17.01 -9.29 -5.41
CA LEU A 101 16.31 -9.40 -6.71
C LEU A 101 16.94 -8.53 -7.80
N THR A 102 17.42 -7.32 -7.47
CA THR A 102 18.04 -6.39 -8.43
C THR A 102 19.21 -7.00 -9.22
N PRO A 103 20.17 -7.74 -8.63
CA PRO A 103 21.26 -8.32 -9.41
C PRO A 103 20.80 -9.43 -10.38
N LYS A 104 19.65 -10.07 -10.14
CA LYS A 104 19.12 -11.15 -11.02
C LYS A 104 18.15 -10.64 -12.08
N TYR A 105 17.34 -9.64 -11.75
CA TYR A 105 16.24 -9.17 -12.60
C TYR A 105 16.40 -7.70 -13.04
N GLY A 106 17.52 -7.05 -12.67
CA GLY A 106 17.78 -5.66 -12.99
C GLY A 106 16.67 -4.73 -12.49
N TYR A 107 16.25 -3.80 -13.35
CA TYR A 107 15.19 -2.83 -13.05
C TYR A 107 13.83 -3.50 -12.76
N TRP A 108 13.52 -4.64 -13.39
CA TRP A 108 12.32 -5.43 -13.10
C TRP A 108 12.29 -6.00 -11.69
N GLY A 109 13.46 -6.31 -11.12
CA GLY A 109 13.57 -6.75 -9.73
C GLY A 109 13.12 -5.69 -8.74
N ILE A 110 13.37 -4.42 -9.04
CA ILE A 110 12.94 -3.28 -8.21
C ILE A 110 11.41 -3.14 -8.27
N ILE A 111 10.84 -3.18 -9.48
CA ILE A 111 9.38 -3.03 -9.67
C ILE A 111 8.61 -4.15 -8.97
N VAL A 112 9.03 -5.40 -9.15
CA VAL A 112 8.33 -6.55 -8.55
C VAL A 112 8.54 -6.61 -7.03
N SER A 113 9.60 -6.00 -6.51
CA SER A 113 9.83 -5.91 -5.06
C SER A 113 8.72 -5.13 -4.34
N GLU A 114 8.07 -4.18 -5.00
CA GLU A 114 7.03 -3.33 -4.40
C GLU A 114 5.74 -4.11 -4.12
N PRO A 115 5.12 -4.80 -5.10
CA PRO A 115 4.01 -5.71 -4.85
C PRO A 115 4.35 -6.82 -3.84
N ILE A 116 5.57 -7.37 -3.89
CA ILE A 116 6.02 -8.39 -2.94
C ILE A 116 6.06 -7.82 -1.52
N ALA A 117 6.62 -6.63 -1.34
CA ALA A 117 6.67 -5.97 -0.04
C ALA A 117 5.26 -5.68 0.50
N TRP A 118 4.34 -5.23 -0.35
CA TRP A 118 2.95 -4.99 0.04
C TRP A 118 2.22 -6.28 0.44
N CYS A 119 2.40 -7.35 -0.31
CA CYS A 119 1.86 -8.67 0.04
C CYS A 119 2.44 -9.18 1.36
N LEU A 120 3.75 -9.03 1.58
CA LEU A 120 4.40 -9.37 2.85
C LEU A 120 3.87 -8.54 4.00
N MET A 121 3.57 -7.25 3.79
CA MET A 121 3.03 -6.35 4.82
C MET A 121 1.68 -6.78 5.37
N VAL A 122 0.84 -7.43 4.55
CA VAL A 122 -0.45 -7.93 5.01
C VAL A 122 -0.27 -8.89 6.19
N ILE A 123 0.82 -9.67 6.24
CA ILE A 123 1.09 -10.69 7.27
C ILE A 123 1.26 -10.07 8.67
N PRO A 124 2.24 -9.18 8.94
CA PRO A 124 2.41 -8.59 10.27
C PRO A 124 1.22 -7.70 10.67
N LEU A 125 0.51 -7.08 9.72
CA LEU A 125 -0.71 -6.33 9.99
C LEU A 125 -1.86 -7.25 10.44
N MET A 126 -2.04 -8.38 9.76
CA MET A 126 -3.01 -9.41 10.15
C MET A 126 -2.66 -10.04 11.50
N VAL A 127 -1.38 -10.29 11.77
CA VAL A 127 -0.91 -10.78 13.07
C VAL A 127 -1.15 -9.74 14.17
N SER A 128 -0.88 -8.46 13.92
CA SER A 128 -1.12 -7.37 14.88
C SER A 128 -2.62 -7.23 15.20
N LEU A 129 -3.47 -7.31 14.17
CA LEU A 129 -4.94 -7.34 14.33
C LEU A 129 -5.42 -8.57 15.13
N LYS A 130 -4.84 -9.75 14.88
CA LYS A 130 -5.27 -11.01 15.52
C LYS A 130 -4.73 -11.16 16.94
N THR A 131 -3.57 -10.59 17.23
CA THR A 131 -2.95 -10.53 18.56
C THR A 131 -3.71 -9.54 19.43
N ARG A 132 -4.14 -8.40 18.88
CA ARG A 132 -5.00 -7.43 19.59
C ARG A 132 -6.48 -7.74 19.39
N LYS A 133 -6.91 -8.86 19.98
CA LYS A 133 -8.33 -9.23 20.21
C LYS A 133 -9.05 -8.30 21.21
N GLU A 134 -8.55 -7.10 21.50
CA GLU A 134 -9.23 -6.10 22.36
C GLU A 134 -10.58 -5.65 21.80
N LEU A 135 -10.88 -5.93 20.52
CA LEU A 135 -12.21 -5.71 19.93
C LEU A 135 -13.21 -6.85 20.15
N LYS A 136 -12.82 -7.94 20.82
CA LYS A 136 -13.78 -8.88 21.42
C LYS A 136 -14.32 -8.39 22.77
N GLY A 137 -13.82 -7.26 23.29
CA GLY A 137 -14.15 -6.74 24.61
C GLY A 137 -15.14 -5.57 24.68
N VAL A 138 -15.75 -5.12 23.58
CA VAL A 138 -16.90 -4.19 23.69
C VAL A 138 -18.13 -5.01 24.07
N LYS A 139 -18.24 -5.38 25.35
CA LYS A 139 -19.55 -5.62 25.96
C LYS A 139 -20.39 -4.37 25.68
N PRO A 140 -21.62 -4.48 25.18
CA PRO A 140 -22.54 -3.37 25.29
C PRO A 140 -22.70 -3.12 26.79
N SER A 141 -22.24 -1.97 27.26
CA SER A 141 -22.65 -1.43 28.54
C SER A 141 -24.14 -1.15 28.43
N ILE A 142 -24.95 -2.18 28.70
CA ILE A 142 -26.34 -2.01 29.10
C ILE A 142 -26.32 -1.94 30.63
N GLU A 143 -27.11 -0.98 31.14
CA GLU A 143 -27.54 -0.74 32.52
C GLU A 143 -26.66 0.15 33.41
N GLY A 144 -27.31 1.23 33.88
CA GLY A 144 -26.84 2.32 34.71
C GLY A 144 -27.62 3.58 34.39
#